data_AF-A0A6G0X604-F1
#
_entry.id   AF-A0A6G0X604-F1
#
_cell.length_a   1.000
_cell.length_b   1.000
_cell.length_c   1.000
_cell.angle_alpha   90.00
_cell.angle_beta   90.00
_cell.angle_gamma   90.00
#
_symmetry.space_group_name_H-M   'P 1'
#
loop_
_entity.id
_entity.type
_entity.pdbx_description
1 polymer ?
#
loop_
_entity_poly.entity_id
_entity_poly.type
_entity_poly.pdbx_seq_one_letter_code
_entity_poly.pdbx_strand_id
1 'polypeptide(L)'
;MLCVHASTADQTPPLSALTIPHSAVPAASSSTTTSVTTSAAASTVGEPFGTLLGVFEKVELRSCLLPPGKTAIEMECATFQGICTGIQWQCVELARRYLVIHHGILFDCIPTAHDMFTASVFRQVATGTPVPAASIPHGSTTRPQKGSLLVWKAIGRYAPTGHVAIVVDATDTHVDVIEQNFFHTKWPQDRQYSRRIVAQVLDDGGYIIAKHFDEEELHGWITLC
;
A
#
# COMPACT_ATOMS: atom_id res chain seq x y z
N MET A 1 10.07 -8.80 -6.82
CA MET A 1 10.47 -8.68 -5.39
C MET A 1 10.52 -7.20 -5.08
N LEU A 2 9.75 -6.70 -4.10
CA LEU A 2 9.65 -5.27 -3.75
C LEU A 2 10.89 -4.73 -2.99
N CYS A 3 12.01 -5.46 -3.06
CA CYS A 3 13.29 -5.06 -2.50
C CYS A 3 14.27 -4.74 -3.62
N VAL A 4 14.86 -3.55 -3.53
CA VAL A 4 16.10 -3.25 -4.22
C VAL A 4 17.19 -3.54 -3.20
N HIS A 5 17.96 -4.61 -3.42
CA HIS A 5 19.08 -4.93 -2.53
C HIS A 5 20.08 -3.75 -2.55
N ALA A 6 20.58 -3.36 -1.39
CA ALA A 6 21.86 -2.66 -1.35
C ALA A 6 22.90 -3.61 -1.98
N SER A 7 23.56 -3.14 -3.03
CA SER A 7 24.45 -3.92 -3.89
C SER A 7 25.47 -4.75 -3.10
N THR A 8 25.39 -6.07 -3.26
CA THR A 8 26.56 -6.94 -3.30
C THR A 8 26.39 -7.90 -4.47
N ALA A 9 27.32 -7.84 -5.41
CA ALA A 9 27.32 -8.58 -6.66
C ALA A 9 27.33 -10.10 -6.43
N ASP A 10 26.44 -10.82 -7.11
CA ASP A 10 26.77 -12.13 -7.69
C ASP A 10 25.85 -12.44 -8.88
N GLN A 11 26.44 -13.00 -9.94
CA GLN A 11 25.81 -13.27 -11.22
C GLN A 11 25.34 -14.73 -11.28
N THR A 12 24.12 -14.98 -11.79
CA THR A 12 23.77 -16.26 -12.44
C THR A 12 22.61 -16.06 -13.44
N PRO A 13 22.58 -16.81 -14.57
CA PRO A 13 21.85 -16.44 -15.79
C PRO A 13 20.39 -16.95 -15.84
N PRO A 14 19.55 -16.45 -16.77
CA PRO A 14 18.10 -16.67 -16.75
C PRO A 14 17.68 -18.00 -17.40
N LEU A 15 16.63 -18.62 -16.84
CA LEU A 15 15.92 -19.75 -17.43
C LEU A 15 14.70 -19.27 -18.24
N SER A 16 14.56 -19.93 -19.39
CA SER A 16 13.72 -19.73 -20.56
C SER A 16 12.22 -19.47 -20.32
N ALA A 17 11.69 -18.61 -21.20
CA ALA A 17 10.28 -18.31 -21.37
C ALA A 17 9.47 -19.50 -21.91
N LEU A 18 8.28 -19.73 -21.36
CA LEU A 18 7.22 -20.53 -21.98
C LEU A 18 6.10 -19.61 -22.46
N THR A 19 5.90 -19.59 -23.77
CA THR A 19 4.78 -18.97 -24.48
C THR A 19 3.59 -19.93 -24.48
N ILE A 20 2.39 -19.43 -24.16
CA ILE A 20 1.12 -20.14 -24.42
C ILE A 20 0.21 -19.22 -25.25
N PRO A 21 -0.35 -19.68 -26.38
CA PRO A 21 -1.16 -18.86 -27.26
C PRO A 21 -2.60 -18.69 -26.73
N HIS A 22 -3.21 -17.54 -27.02
CA HIS A 22 -4.65 -17.35 -26.86
C HIS A 22 -5.31 -17.15 -28.23
N SER A 23 -6.24 -18.07 -28.52
CA SER A 23 -7.09 -18.06 -29.70
C SER A 23 -8.10 -16.92 -29.66
N ALA A 24 -8.29 -16.30 -30.83
CA ALA A 24 -9.25 -15.25 -31.11
C ALA A 24 -10.61 -15.84 -31.54
N VAL A 25 -11.71 -15.22 -31.11
CA VAL A 25 -12.99 -15.11 -31.86
C VAL A 25 -13.82 -13.91 -31.28
N PRO A 26 -14.87 -13.37 -31.95
CA PRO A 26 -14.78 -12.16 -32.76
C PRO A 26 -15.72 -11.02 -32.30
N ALA A 27 -15.62 -9.92 -33.06
CA ALA A 27 -16.34 -8.66 -32.92
C ALA A 27 -17.88 -8.75 -33.03
N ALA A 28 -18.55 -7.85 -32.32
CA ALA A 28 -19.92 -7.43 -32.58
C ALA A 28 -20.02 -5.90 -32.62
N SER A 29 -20.98 -5.45 -33.41
CA SER A 29 -21.05 -4.21 -34.19
C SER A 29 -21.74 -3.01 -33.49
N SER A 30 -21.53 -1.86 -34.13
CA SER A 30 -21.88 -0.45 -33.85
C SER A 30 -23.36 -0.04 -33.79
N SER A 31 -23.67 1.03 -33.04
CA SER A 31 -24.60 2.17 -33.33
C SER A 31 -24.92 2.91 -32.01
N THR A 32 -25.26 4.20 -31.88
CA THR A 32 -25.21 5.44 -32.67
C THR A 32 -25.37 6.59 -31.66
N THR A 33 -24.61 7.67 -31.87
CA THR A 33 -24.74 9.09 -31.47
C THR A 33 -25.90 9.54 -30.57
N THR A 34 -25.59 10.28 -29.49
CA THR A 34 -26.23 11.56 -29.15
C THR A 34 -25.28 12.42 -28.31
N SER A 35 -24.91 13.58 -28.84
CA SER A 35 -24.09 14.61 -28.22
C SER A 35 -24.93 15.46 -27.27
N VAL A 36 -24.54 15.50 -25.99
CA VAL A 36 -24.98 16.51 -25.02
C VAL A 36 -23.73 17.23 -24.53
N THR A 37 -23.70 18.54 -24.77
CA THR A 37 -22.68 19.46 -24.28
C THR A 37 -22.92 19.70 -22.79
N THR A 38 -22.04 19.18 -21.94
CA THR A 38 -21.97 19.57 -20.54
C THR A 38 -20.52 19.88 -20.18
N SER A 39 -20.34 21.15 -19.79
CA SER A 39 -19.33 21.73 -18.91
C SER A 39 -18.01 20.97 -18.75
N ALA A 40 -16.92 21.60 -19.19
CA ALA A 40 -15.54 21.16 -19.00
C ALA A 40 -15.30 20.62 -17.58
N ALA A 41 -15.15 19.30 -17.48
CA ALA A 41 -14.64 18.63 -16.30
C ALA A 41 -13.20 19.12 -16.09
N ALA A 42 -12.93 19.70 -14.92
CA ALA A 42 -11.56 19.83 -14.45
C ALA A 42 -10.93 18.44 -14.52
N SER A 43 -9.85 18.32 -15.28
CA SER A 43 -9.14 17.06 -15.49
C SER A 43 -8.68 16.52 -14.13
N THR A 44 -9.41 15.53 -13.59
CA THR A 44 -9.10 14.83 -12.33
C THR A 44 -7.97 13.83 -12.56
N VAL A 45 -6.86 14.30 -13.10
CA VAL A 45 -5.66 13.49 -13.27
C VAL A 45 -4.89 13.58 -11.97
N GLY A 46 -4.52 12.43 -11.41
CA GLY A 46 -3.68 12.39 -10.21
C GLY A 46 -2.39 13.20 -10.38
N GLU A 47 -1.80 13.60 -9.27
CA GLU A 47 -0.54 14.34 -9.27
C GLU A 47 0.58 13.48 -9.88
N PRO A 48 1.54 14.09 -10.61
CA PRO A 48 2.66 13.37 -11.19
C PRO A 48 3.45 12.56 -10.17
N PHE A 49 4.09 11.48 -10.61
CA PHE A 49 4.97 10.64 -9.80
C PHE A 49 5.90 11.46 -8.89
N GLY A 50 5.98 11.09 -7.61
CA GLY A 50 6.86 11.73 -6.63
C GLY A 50 6.37 13.06 -6.08
N THR A 51 5.27 13.62 -6.59
CA THR A 51 4.66 14.83 -6.02
C THR A 51 4.24 14.60 -4.58
N LEU A 52 4.56 15.55 -3.68
CA LEU A 52 4.10 15.53 -2.29
C LEU A 52 2.58 15.70 -2.23
N LEU A 53 1.89 14.72 -1.65
CA LEU A 53 0.44 14.69 -1.49
C LEU A 53 0.01 15.18 -0.11
N GLY A 54 0.81 14.91 0.91
CA GLY A 54 0.54 15.27 2.29
C GLY A 54 1.67 14.83 3.22
N VAL A 55 1.58 15.25 4.47
CA VAL A 55 2.57 14.94 5.51
C VAL A 55 1.84 14.53 6.77
N PHE A 56 2.26 13.42 7.35
CA PHE A 56 1.83 12.99 8.68
C PHE A 56 3.05 12.89 9.58
N GLU A 57 3.12 13.69 10.64
CA GLU A 57 4.21 13.62 11.64
C GLU A 57 5.64 13.49 11.05
N LYS A 58 5.96 14.32 10.05
CA LYS A 58 7.23 14.34 9.29
C LYS A 58 7.41 13.20 8.26
N VAL A 59 6.44 12.32 8.11
CA VAL A 59 6.39 11.32 7.05
C VAL A 59 5.69 11.92 5.83
N GLU A 60 6.45 12.15 4.77
CA GLU A 60 5.92 12.61 3.49
C GLU A 60 5.24 11.47 2.73
N LEU A 61 4.07 11.73 2.17
CA LEU A 61 3.39 10.81 1.26
C LEU A 61 3.44 11.37 -0.15
N ARG A 62 3.90 10.53 -1.09
CA ARG A 62 4.13 10.95 -2.47
C ARG A 62 3.29 10.16 -3.45
N SER A 63 2.97 10.80 -4.58
CA SER A 63 2.24 10.17 -5.66
C SER A 63 3.02 8.99 -6.22
N CYS A 64 2.35 7.85 -6.33
CA CYS A 64 2.85 6.66 -7.02
C CYS A 64 2.27 6.54 -8.45
N LEU A 65 1.67 7.61 -8.99
CA LEU A 65 1.15 7.61 -10.36
C LEU A 65 2.34 7.52 -11.34
N LEU A 66 2.59 6.31 -11.85
CA LEU A 66 3.77 6.03 -12.67
C LEU A 66 3.79 6.88 -13.94
N PRO A 67 4.98 7.35 -14.38
CA PRO A 67 5.11 7.98 -15.69
C PRO A 67 4.65 7.04 -16.82
N PRO A 68 4.17 7.57 -17.96
CA PRO A 68 3.77 6.74 -19.09
C PRO A 68 4.88 5.78 -19.53
N GLY A 69 4.52 4.51 -19.74
CA GLY A 69 5.46 3.47 -20.17
C GLY A 69 6.42 2.97 -19.10
N LYS A 70 6.28 3.41 -17.83
CA LYS A 70 7.07 2.91 -16.70
C LYS A 70 6.29 1.94 -15.84
N THR A 71 7.01 0.95 -15.33
CA THR A 71 6.54 -0.01 -14.32
C THR A 71 7.12 0.33 -12.95
N ALA A 72 6.50 -0.19 -11.89
CA ALA A 72 6.98 0.05 -10.52
C ALA A 72 8.43 -0.42 -10.33
N ILE A 73 8.80 -1.58 -10.90
CA ILE A 73 10.15 -2.15 -10.74
C ILE A 73 11.27 -1.34 -11.40
N GLU A 74 10.93 -0.40 -12.29
CA GLU A 74 11.88 0.52 -12.89
C GLU A 74 12.14 1.75 -12.04
N MET A 75 11.34 1.97 -10.99
CA MET A 75 11.52 3.10 -10.08
C MET A 75 12.65 2.81 -9.08
N GLU A 76 13.32 3.87 -8.66
CA GLU A 76 14.43 3.77 -7.71
C GLU A 76 13.97 3.36 -6.32
N CYS A 77 14.92 2.93 -5.49
CA CYS A 77 14.64 2.81 -4.07
C CYS A 77 14.55 4.19 -3.41
N ALA A 78 13.48 4.43 -2.65
CA ALA A 78 13.44 5.53 -1.71
C ALA A 78 14.46 5.26 -0.60
N THR A 79 15.22 6.28 -0.21
CA THR A 79 16.19 6.15 0.87
C THR A 79 15.87 7.11 2.01
N PHE A 80 16.02 6.62 3.24
CA PHE A 80 15.95 7.43 4.45
C PHE A 80 17.15 7.09 5.34
N GLN A 81 17.97 8.09 5.66
CA GLN A 81 19.21 7.90 6.44
C GLN A 81 20.14 6.79 5.89
N GLY A 82 20.24 6.69 4.55
CA GLY A 82 21.06 5.67 3.88
C GLY A 82 20.42 4.29 3.79
N ILE A 83 19.21 4.09 4.33
CA ILE A 83 18.47 2.83 4.27
C ILE A 83 17.48 2.88 3.11
N CYS A 84 17.53 1.87 2.24
CA CYS A 84 16.51 1.64 1.21
C CYS A 84 15.18 1.23 1.87
N THR A 85 14.16 2.08 1.81
CA THR A 85 12.84 1.82 2.42
C THR A 85 11.90 1.07 1.47
N GLY A 86 12.19 1.06 0.18
CA GLY A 86 11.45 0.31 -0.84
C GLY A 86 11.36 1.06 -2.15
N ILE A 87 10.70 0.45 -3.14
CA ILE A 87 10.51 1.06 -4.46
C ILE A 87 9.64 2.32 -4.33
N GLN A 88 10.12 3.45 -4.86
CA GLN A 88 9.36 4.70 -4.93
C GLN A 88 8.06 4.51 -5.73
N TRP A 89 6.89 4.98 -5.31
CA TRP A 89 6.46 5.38 -3.97
C TRP A 89 5.38 4.38 -3.53
N GLN A 90 5.75 3.11 -3.46
CA GLN A 90 4.83 2.00 -3.22
C GLN A 90 4.29 2.02 -1.77
N CYS A 91 3.20 1.29 -1.53
CA CYS A 91 2.61 1.17 -0.20
C CYS A 91 3.57 0.54 0.82
N VAL A 92 4.32 -0.48 0.40
CA VAL A 92 5.36 -1.14 1.21
C VAL A 92 6.51 -0.20 1.56
N GLU A 93 6.89 0.69 0.63
CA GLU A 93 7.93 1.70 0.86
C GLU A 93 7.53 2.64 2.00
N LEU A 94 6.29 3.15 1.95
CA LEU A 94 5.77 4.02 3.01
C LEU A 94 5.72 3.30 4.36
N ALA A 95 5.20 2.07 4.40
CA ALA A 95 5.11 1.29 5.63
C ALA A 95 6.47 1.10 6.28
N ARG A 96 7.50 0.74 5.50
CA ARG A 96 8.86 0.59 6.03
C ARG A 96 9.43 1.93 6.48
N ARG A 97 9.29 2.99 5.67
CA ARG A 97 9.80 4.33 6.01
C ARG A 97 9.16 4.89 7.28
N TYR A 98 7.85 4.71 7.45
CA TYR A 98 7.13 5.10 8.67
C TYR A 98 7.73 4.43 9.91
N LEU A 99 7.94 3.11 9.86
CA LEU A 99 8.51 2.37 10.99
C LEU A 99 9.94 2.79 11.33
N VAL A 100 10.75 3.09 10.31
CA VAL A 100 12.12 3.59 10.53
C VAL A 100 12.08 4.96 11.22
N ILE A 101 11.22 5.86 10.74
CA ILE A 101 11.11 7.23 11.28
C ILE A 101 10.58 7.24 12.72
N HIS A 102 9.52 6.48 13.01
CA HIS A 102 8.82 6.56 14.30
C HIS A 102 9.31 5.57 15.35
N HIS A 103 9.85 4.43 14.92
CA HIS A 103 10.16 3.33 15.83
C HIS A 103 11.61 2.84 15.71
N GLY A 104 12.39 3.32 14.72
CA GLY A 104 13.73 2.78 14.47
C GLY A 104 13.68 1.30 14.10
N ILE A 105 12.60 0.86 13.45
CA ILE A 105 12.33 -0.55 13.10
C ILE A 105 12.14 -0.66 11.59
N LEU A 106 12.58 -1.77 11.02
CA LEU A 106 12.22 -2.19 9.67
C LEU A 106 11.63 -3.60 9.69
N PHE A 107 10.99 -3.99 8.60
CA PHE A 107 10.72 -5.40 8.30
C PHE A 107 11.55 -5.85 7.11
N ASP A 108 11.92 -7.14 7.15
CA ASP A 108 12.70 -7.82 6.11
C ASP A 108 12.01 -7.73 4.73
N CYS A 109 12.71 -8.22 3.70
CA CYS A 109 12.18 -8.22 2.35
C CYS A 109 10.95 -9.12 2.21
N ILE A 110 9.88 -8.55 1.66
CA ILE A 110 8.61 -9.23 1.41
C ILE A 110 8.29 -9.19 -0.10
N PRO A 111 7.81 -10.30 -0.70
CA PRO A 111 7.52 -10.34 -2.13
C PRO A 111 6.37 -9.39 -2.51
N THR A 112 5.31 -9.40 -1.71
CA THR A 112 4.10 -8.60 -1.89
C THR A 112 3.57 -8.05 -0.55
N ALA A 113 2.76 -6.99 -0.57
CA ALA A 113 2.16 -6.43 0.65
C ALA A 113 1.26 -7.46 1.36
N HIS A 114 0.56 -8.32 0.61
CA HIS A 114 -0.23 -9.42 1.14
C HIS A 114 0.58 -10.36 2.05
N ASP A 115 1.82 -10.69 1.64
CA ASP A 115 2.68 -11.63 2.37
C ASP A 115 3.13 -11.07 3.73
N MET A 116 3.02 -9.76 3.94
CA MET A 116 3.40 -9.14 5.21
C MET A 116 2.64 -9.76 6.38
N PHE A 117 1.37 -10.12 6.20
CA PHE A 117 0.53 -10.61 7.30
C PHE A 117 1.04 -11.92 7.93
N THR A 118 1.78 -12.74 7.17
CA THR A 118 2.26 -14.06 7.63
C THR A 118 3.78 -14.18 7.65
N ALA A 119 4.51 -13.39 6.85
CA ALA A 119 5.94 -13.57 6.63
C ALA A 119 6.82 -12.40 7.12
N SER A 120 6.23 -11.30 7.60
CA SER A 120 7.04 -10.16 8.05
C SER A 120 7.83 -10.48 9.32
N VAL A 121 9.14 -10.28 9.26
CA VAL A 121 10.02 -10.28 10.44
C VAL A 121 10.50 -8.86 10.68
N PHE A 122 10.19 -8.30 11.85
CA PHE A 122 10.57 -6.95 12.25
C PHE A 122 11.87 -6.95 13.02
N ARG A 123 12.71 -5.95 12.79
CA ARG A 123 14.02 -5.79 13.42
C ARG A 123 14.31 -4.34 13.76
N GLN A 124 14.99 -4.12 14.88
CA GLN A 124 15.58 -2.82 15.19
C GLN A 124 16.66 -2.49 14.15
N VAL A 125 16.64 -1.27 13.63
CA VAL A 125 17.60 -0.78 12.64
C VAL A 125 19.02 -0.79 13.19
N ALA A 126 19.20 -0.38 14.45
CA ALA A 126 20.53 -0.21 15.06
C ALA A 126 21.24 -1.53 15.36
N THR A 127 20.48 -2.58 15.71
CA THR A 127 21.03 -3.82 16.27
C THR A 127 20.70 -5.07 15.45
N GLY A 128 19.73 -4.99 14.53
CA GLY A 128 19.17 -6.15 13.82
C GLY A 128 18.37 -7.11 14.71
N THR A 129 18.18 -6.77 15.99
CA THR A 129 17.45 -7.61 16.95
C THR A 129 15.97 -7.73 16.54
N PRO A 130 15.39 -8.94 16.52
CA PRO A 130 13.98 -9.13 16.24
C PRO A 130 13.09 -8.34 17.19
N VAL A 131 12.03 -7.74 16.64
CA VAL A 131 10.98 -7.07 17.42
C VAL A 131 9.71 -7.91 17.34
N PRO A 132 9.11 -8.29 18.48
CA PRO A 132 7.84 -9.01 18.47
C PRO A 132 6.73 -8.18 17.83
N ALA A 133 5.90 -8.84 17.04
CA ALA A 133 4.71 -8.26 16.45
C ALA A 133 3.60 -9.31 16.41
N ALA A 134 2.35 -8.86 16.48
CA ALA A 134 1.18 -9.72 16.41
C ALA A 134 0.38 -9.41 15.14
N SER A 135 0.11 -10.45 14.34
CA SER A 135 -0.87 -10.39 13.26
C SER A 135 -2.26 -10.71 13.82
N ILE A 136 -3.13 -9.71 13.82
CA ILE A 136 -4.47 -9.77 14.39
C ILE A 136 -5.47 -9.85 13.23
N PRO A 137 -6.24 -10.94 13.09
CA PRO A 137 -7.22 -11.08 12.01
C PRO A 137 -8.33 -10.03 12.08
N HIS A 138 -8.82 -9.60 10.92
CA HIS A 138 -10.01 -8.74 10.81
C HIS A 138 -11.21 -9.40 11.50
N GLY A 139 -12.01 -8.61 12.23
CA GLY A 139 -13.09 -9.12 13.07
C GLY A 139 -12.67 -9.57 14.47
N SER A 140 -11.37 -9.54 14.81
CA SER A 140 -10.91 -9.71 16.19
C SER A 140 -11.44 -8.63 17.12
N THR A 141 -11.50 -8.91 18.42
CA THR A 141 -11.86 -7.97 19.49
C THR A 141 -10.76 -6.95 19.80
N THR A 142 -9.54 -7.14 19.27
CA THR A 142 -8.41 -6.24 19.53
C THR A 142 -8.28 -5.18 18.44
N ARG A 143 -8.86 -4.00 18.63
CA ARG A 143 -8.77 -2.86 17.69
C ARG A 143 -7.32 -2.55 17.27
N PRO A 144 -7.05 -2.15 16.01
CA PRO A 144 -5.74 -1.63 15.65
C PRO A 144 -5.40 -0.37 16.45
N GLN A 145 -4.10 -0.10 16.58
CA GLN A 145 -3.57 1.07 17.27
C GLN A 145 -2.81 1.95 16.28
N LYS A 146 -2.51 3.19 16.66
CA LYS A 146 -1.62 4.05 15.88
C LYS A 146 -0.29 3.32 15.63
N GLY A 147 0.13 3.28 14.37
CA GLY A 147 1.31 2.55 13.91
C GLY A 147 1.04 1.09 13.48
N SER A 148 -0.15 0.53 13.74
CA SER A 148 -0.54 -0.76 13.18
C SER A 148 -0.54 -0.73 11.65
N LEU A 149 -0.16 -1.84 11.02
CA LEU A 149 -0.17 -2.01 9.57
C LEU A 149 -1.43 -2.75 9.15
N LEU A 150 -2.38 -2.10 8.48
CA LEU A 150 -3.52 -2.78 7.85
C LEU A 150 -3.04 -3.46 6.57
N VAL A 151 -3.36 -4.74 6.42
CA VAL A 151 -2.92 -5.54 5.26
C VAL A 151 -4.13 -6.10 4.51
N TRP A 152 -4.22 -5.80 3.22
CA TRP A 152 -5.24 -6.34 2.32
C TRP A 152 -4.72 -7.54 1.53
N LYS A 153 -5.66 -8.42 1.17
CA LYS A 153 -5.37 -9.58 0.33
C LYS A 153 -5.08 -9.21 -1.11
N ALA A 154 -4.32 -10.06 -1.80
CA ALA A 154 -3.99 -9.91 -3.22
C ALA A 154 -5.15 -10.32 -4.15
N ILE A 155 -6.32 -9.71 -3.96
CA ILE A 155 -7.54 -10.00 -4.73
C ILE A 155 -8.17 -8.71 -5.25
N GLY A 156 -9.02 -8.84 -6.27
CA GLY A 156 -9.73 -7.72 -6.90
C GLY A 156 -8.79 -6.57 -7.25
N ARG A 157 -9.09 -5.36 -6.77
CA ARG A 157 -8.29 -4.16 -7.07
C ARG A 157 -6.88 -4.17 -6.46
N TYR A 158 -6.64 -5.03 -5.47
CA TYR A 158 -5.33 -5.19 -4.84
C TYR A 158 -4.51 -6.34 -5.43
N ALA A 159 -5.04 -7.09 -6.41
CA ALA A 159 -4.27 -8.09 -7.11
C ALA A 159 -3.19 -7.46 -8.00
N PRO A 160 -2.01 -8.10 -8.15
CA PRO A 160 -1.59 -9.37 -7.55
C PRO A 160 -0.83 -9.20 -6.22
N THR A 161 -0.73 -7.99 -5.67
CA THR A 161 0.24 -7.69 -4.59
C THR A 161 -0.35 -7.58 -3.20
N GLY A 162 -1.66 -7.44 -3.08
CA GLY A 162 -2.27 -6.91 -1.87
C GLY A 162 -1.94 -5.43 -1.69
N HIS A 163 -2.21 -4.92 -0.50
CA HIS A 163 -1.94 -3.54 -0.13
C HIS A 163 -1.66 -3.41 1.36
N VAL A 164 -0.94 -2.34 1.74
CA VAL A 164 -0.66 -2.02 3.14
C VAL A 164 -0.87 -0.54 3.41
N ALA A 165 -1.50 -0.23 4.54
CA ALA A 165 -1.67 1.12 5.06
C ALA A 165 -1.27 1.19 6.53
N ILE A 166 -0.93 2.37 7.02
CA ILE A 166 -0.54 2.59 8.41
C ILE A 166 -1.69 3.30 9.12
N VAL A 167 -2.12 2.77 10.27
CA VAL A 167 -3.10 3.44 11.13
C VAL A 167 -2.49 4.66 11.77
N VAL A 168 -3.18 5.79 11.67
CA VAL A 168 -2.82 7.01 12.40
C VAL A 168 -3.81 7.32 13.52
N ASP A 169 -5.06 6.89 13.39
CA ASP A 169 -6.07 6.89 14.46
C ASP A 169 -7.08 5.76 14.27
N ALA A 170 -7.63 5.24 15.36
CA ALA A 170 -8.66 4.20 15.34
C ALA A 170 -9.66 4.41 16.48
N THR A 171 -10.92 4.57 16.11
CA THR A 171 -12.07 4.79 17.01
C THR A 171 -13.13 3.72 16.76
N ASP A 172 -14.22 3.73 17.51
CA ASP A 172 -15.28 2.73 17.33
C ASP A 172 -16.08 2.90 16.02
N THR A 173 -15.89 4.02 15.32
CA THR A 173 -16.65 4.39 14.11
C THR A 173 -15.81 4.48 12.85
N HIS A 174 -14.48 4.59 13.00
CA HIS A 174 -13.58 4.73 11.86
C HIS A 174 -12.13 4.43 12.20
N VAL A 175 -11.37 4.12 11.16
CA VAL A 175 -9.90 4.10 11.15
C VAL A 175 -9.41 5.15 10.17
N ASP A 176 -8.53 6.02 10.62
CA ASP A 176 -7.78 6.92 9.77
C ASP A 176 -6.43 6.28 9.43
N VAL A 177 -6.11 6.26 8.14
CA VAL A 177 -4.87 5.67 7.63
C VAL A 177 -4.06 6.66 6.81
N ILE A 178 -2.76 6.43 6.77
CA ILE A 178 -1.87 6.94 5.73
C ILE A 178 -1.43 5.80 4.82
N GLU A 179 -1.49 6.04 3.51
CA GLU A 179 -1.09 5.06 2.50
C GLU A 179 -0.59 5.74 1.22
N GLN A 180 0.35 5.08 0.55
CA GLN A 180 0.78 5.43 -0.81
C GLN A 180 0.26 4.38 -1.79
N ASN A 181 0.27 4.70 -3.08
CA ASN A 181 -0.23 3.81 -4.13
C ASN A 181 -1.71 3.42 -4.00
N PHE A 182 -2.54 4.37 -3.54
CA PHE A 182 -4.00 4.22 -3.49
C PHE A 182 -4.70 5.39 -4.19
N PHE A 183 -4.59 6.60 -3.61
CA PHE A 183 -4.95 7.85 -4.26
C PHE A 183 -3.69 8.67 -4.56
N HIS A 184 -3.78 9.49 -5.61
CA HIS A 184 -2.66 10.28 -6.14
C HIS A 184 -2.95 11.78 -6.08
N THR A 185 -3.92 12.22 -5.29
CA THR A 185 -4.30 13.63 -5.18
C THR A 185 -3.80 14.23 -3.88
N LYS A 186 -3.52 15.54 -3.89
CA LYS A 186 -3.15 16.26 -2.67
C LYS A 186 -4.26 16.18 -1.63
N TRP A 187 -3.85 16.06 -0.39
CA TRP A 187 -4.80 16.07 0.73
C TRP A 187 -5.39 17.47 0.88
N PRO A 188 -6.65 17.56 1.35
CA PRO A 188 -7.17 18.83 1.82
C PRO A 188 -6.27 19.45 2.88
N GLN A 189 -6.28 20.78 2.94
CA GLN A 189 -5.48 21.53 3.91
C GLN A 189 -5.73 21.00 5.34
N ASP A 190 -4.66 20.94 6.13
CA ASP A 190 -4.63 20.49 7.53
C ASP A 190 -5.02 19.02 7.79
N ARG A 191 -5.37 18.24 6.75
CA ARG A 191 -5.64 16.80 6.89
C ARG A 191 -4.35 16.04 7.22
N GLN A 192 -4.43 15.14 8.20
CA GLN A 192 -3.32 14.32 8.71
C GLN A 192 -3.47 12.82 8.36
N TYR A 193 -4.31 12.49 7.38
CA TYR A 193 -4.56 11.11 6.93
C TYR A 193 -4.88 11.09 5.43
N SER A 194 -4.55 10.00 4.73
CA SER A 194 -4.92 9.85 3.32
C SER A 194 -6.38 9.44 3.16
N ARG A 195 -6.86 8.57 4.04
CA ARG A 195 -8.22 8.03 3.98
C ARG A 195 -8.77 7.76 5.37
N ARG A 196 -10.07 8.07 5.54
CA ARG A 196 -10.89 7.63 6.66
C ARG A 196 -11.74 6.47 6.18
N ILE A 197 -11.71 5.36 6.89
CA ILE A 197 -12.45 4.15 6.58
C ILE A 197 -13.46 3.93 7.70
N VAL A 198 -14.73 3.74 7.35
CA VAL A 198 -15.77 3.43 8.35
C VAL A 198 -15.39 2.13 9.07
N ALA A 199 -15.63 2.10 10.37
CA ALA A 199 -15.49 0.92 11.20
C ALA A 199 -16.68 0.77 12.14
N GLN A 200 -16.89 -0.43 12.66
CA GLN A 200 -17.92 -0.72 13.64
C GLN A 200 -17.42 -1.77 14.64
N VAL A 201 -17.88 -1.63 15.88
CA VAL A 201 -17.76 -2.67 16.91
C VAL A 201 -19.05 -3.48 16.91
N LEU A 202 -18.96 -4.78 16.75
CA LEU A 202 -20.08 -5.72 16.82
C LEU A 202 -20.48 -6.00 18.28
N ASP A 203 -21.65 -6.60 18.48
CA ASP A 203 -22.17 -6.94 19.83
C ASP A 203 -21.26 -7.92 20.60
N ASP A 204 -20.52 -8.76 19.88
CA ASP A 204 -19.52 -9.69 20.45
C ASP A 204 -18.15 -9.03 20.68
N GLY A 205 -18.03 -7.74 20.43
CA GLY A 205 -16.80 -6.96 20.53
C GLY A 205 -15.91 -7.01 19.29
N GLY A 206 -16.28 -7.74 18.23
CA GLY A 206 -15.51 -7.83 16.99
C GLY A 206 -15.37 -6.47 16.29
N TYR A 207 -14.15 -6.13 15.85
CA TYR A 207 -13.87 -4.86 15.19
C TYR A 207 -13.82 -5.03 13.66
N ILE A 208 -14.78 -4.41 12.98
CA ILE A 208 -14.97 -4.54 11.53
C ILE A 208 -14.65 -3.21 10.85
N ILE A 209 -13.60 -3.20 10.05
CA ILE A 209 -13.30 -2.13 9.08
C ILE A 209 -14.09 -2.38 7.78
N ALA A 210 -14.81 -1.37 7.30
CA ALA A 210 -15.61 -1.45 6.09
C ALA A 210 -14.74 -1.53 4.83
N LYS A 211 -15.30 -2.15 3.79
CA LYS A 211 -14.65 -2.20 2.49
C LYS A 211 -14.71 -0.85 1.77
N HIS A 212 -13.69 -0.55 0.96
CA HIS A 212 -13.75 0.55 0.00
C HIS A 212 -14.24 0.09 -1.39
N PHE A 213 -13.84 -1.11 -1.83
CA PHE A 213 -14.32 -1.78 -3.04
C PHE A 213 -15.10 -3.05 -2.71
N ASP A 214 -16.06 -3.45 -3.54
CA ASP A 214 -16.83 -4.69 -3.31
C ASP A 214 -15.90 -5.93 -3.28
N GLU A 215 -14.95 -5.96 -4.22
CA GLU A 215 -13.95 -7.01 -4.41
C GLU A 215 -12.64 -6.69 -3.65
N GLU A 216 -12.73 -6.44 -2.36
CA GLU A 216 -11.56 -6.44 -1.48
C GLU A 216 -11.76 -7.33 -0.25
N GLU A 217 -10.65 -7.76 0.34
CA GLU A 217 -10.66 -8.47 1.60
C GLU A 217 -9.46 -8.04 2.43
N LEU A 218 -9.73 -7.69 3.69
CA LEU A 218 -8.71 -7.34 4.66
C LEU A 218 -8.25 -8.63 5.36
N HIS A 219 -6.93 -8.84 5.47
CA HIS A 219 -6.43 -9.89 6.36
C HIS A 219 -6.67 -9.52 7.82
N GLY A 220 -6.34 -8.27 8.15
CA GLY A 220 -6.34 -7.73 9.51
C GLY A 220 -5.25 -6.67 9.64
N TRP A 221 -4.65 -6.59 10.82
CA TRP A 221 -3.56 -5.66 11.09
C TRP A 221 -2.40 -6.32 11.83
N ILE A 222 -1.20 -5.79 11.61
CA ILE A 222 0.00 -6.14 12.35
C ILE A 222 0.28 -5.03 13.36
N THR A 223 0.49 -5.39 14.63
CA THR A 223 0.85 -4.44 15.70
C THR A 223 2.18 -4.85 16.32
N LEU A 224 3.11 -3.91 16.45
CA LEU A 224 4.35 -4.11 17.21
C LEU A 224 4.01 -4.22 18.70
N CYS A 225 4.60 -5.20 19.39
CA CYS A 225 4.34 -5.46 20.82
C CYS A 225 5.31 -4.71 21.74
#